data_AF-A0A364Y1M7-F1
#
_entry.id   AF-A0A364Y1M7-F1
#
_cell.length_a   1.000
_cell.length_b   1.000
_cell.length_c   1.000
_cell.angle_alpha   90.00
_cell.angle_beta   90.00
_cell.angle_gamma   90.00
#
_symmetry.space_group_name_H-M   'P 1'
#
loop_
_entity.id
_entity.type
_entity.pdbx_description
1 polymer ?
#
loop_
_entity_poly.entity_id
_entity_poly.type
_entity_poly.pdbx_seq_one_letter_code
_entity_poly.pdbx_strand_id
1 'polypeptide(L)'
;MKKLAVINVALVVYFLGLICTVLVSYGIGAVFVLSGGAILLGCYTVFLFEQRKNFLSFPVAAATIGIVMVAILFMLGFSLAIDKSLLAVSLFNQIYIVIGFLLLGLFIFFNVSALQNDTDRTHQNVVGTVIGIASFVSFLGFLGVARILPGTVQFIYYSFVLLVFFYAGYFLWAVFRKGLPNKQQSIFALLLSLVMLLFWIVRWQMPDLVQPGLYRVILHLGFVSMIVLPSAIILLKKNHVLIIFILYSVSLDFYFLAFDRDFKFFVNTGGHDCVGEVVPPDPLVTDPGVPLSELFAPVTQMEIDTIRHAWHNKNFSPKNIQIEFQQREPNGDTLYVVSHIVESKRHYGLIRIPAGLDITSAPILMALHGGGVETDVLEPEYLKRIASTACRDVLNKYIVIAPSFRGEIVKGREFCFRSEGNTSDVWQGPAEDAISFLEVVKTLYHKSTDTKVLVMGISRGATVGLLIGGLTEKVDHVIAISTHTDFLQADVFSKERVGKDFARIFFTPQASPAIIRKRMLNSSPYYFAEYVPSFEIHQGTEDLLTTVDHVRRLEQKLQQLHRPDATFKIYYYEGKGHGADDDEIVCQRIRMFANP
;
A
#
# COMPACT_ATOMS: atom_id res chain seq x y z
N MET A 1 29.43 -10.76 -41.95
CA MET A 1 28.01 -10.43 -42.21
C MET A 1 27.02 -11.23 -41.36
N LYS A 2 27.10 -12.57 -41.27
CA LYS A 2 26.11 -13.37 -40.50
C LYS A 2 25.94 -13.01 -39.01
N LYS A 3 27.02 -12.59 -38.31
CA LYS A 3 26.97 -12.23 -36.87
C LYS A 3 26.24 -10.92 -36.57
N LEU A 4 26.35 -9.94 -37.47
CA LEU A 4 25.65 -8.66 -37.34
C LEU A 4 24.13 -8.86 -37.49
N ALA A 5 23.71 -9.81 -38.32
CA ALA A 5 22.30 -10.14 -38.52
C ALA A 5 21.64 -10.72 -37.24
N VAL A 6 22.35 -11.56 -36.49
CA VAL A 6 21.80 -12.14 -35.23
C VAL A 6 21.63 -11.08 -34.15
N ILE A 7 22.60 -10.17 -34.01
CA ILE A 7 22.50 -9.03 -33.07
C ILE A 7 21.33 -8.12 -33.46
N ASN A 8 21.17 -7.81 -34.75
CA ASN A 8 20.07 -6.99 -35.23
C ASN A 8 18.70 -7.65 -35.01
N VAL A 9 18.58 -8.96 -35.24
CA VAL A 9 17.35 -9.72 -34.96
C VAL A 9 17.05 -9.73 -33.46
N ALA A 10 18.06 -9.93 -32.60
CA ALA A 10 17.86 -9.94 -31.15
C ALA A 10 17.47 -8.55 -30.60
N LEU A 11 18.04 -7.48 -31.16
CA LEU A 11 17.59 -6.10 -30.89
C LEU A 11 16.15 -5.88 -31.35
N VAL A 12 15.77 -6.33 -32.54
CA VAL A 12 14.39 -6.21 -33.04
C VAL A 12 13.41 -6.97 -32.14
N VAL A 13 13.74 -8.19 -31.72
CA VAL A 13 12.92 -8.99 -30.78
C VAL A 13 12.80 -8.28 -29.42
N TYR A 14 13.89 -7.73 -28.92
CA TYR A 14 13.91 -6.95 -27.68
C TYR A 14 13.02 -5.70 -27.77
N PHE A 15 13.11 -4.94 -28.86
CA PHE A 15 12.27 -3.76 -29.10
C PHE A 15 10.80 -4.11 -29.33
N LEU A 16 10.50 -5.18 -30.09
CA LEU A 16 9.14 -5.69 -30.23
C LEU A 16 8.56 -6.13 -28.89
N GLY A 17 9.38 -6.72 -28.01
CA GLY A 17 8.99 -7.04 -26.65
C GLY A 17 8.62 -5.80 -25.85
N LEU A 18 9.44 -4.75 -25.90
CA LEU A 18 9.14 -3.47 -25.27
C LEU A 18 7.83 -2.88 -25.82
N ILE A 19 7.57 -2.97 -27.12
CA ILE A 19 6.31 -2.49 -27.74
C ILE A 19 5.11 -3.36 -27.32
N CYS A 20 5.25 -4.68 -27.28
CA CYS A 20 4.20 -5.62 -26.86
C CYS A 20 3.82 -5.45 -25.37
N THR A 21 4.78 -5.15 -24.49
CA THR A 21 4.53 -4.85 -23.06
C THR A 21 3.51 -3.71 -22.92
N VAL A 22 3.50 -2.81 -23.90
CA VAL A 22 2.82 -1.52 -23.84
C VAL A 22 1.47 -1.57 -24.52
N LEU A 23 1.43 -2.18 -25.70
CA LEU A 23 0.25 -2.17 -26.56
C LEU A 23 -0.62 -3.41 -26.42
N VAL A 24 -0.07 -4.52 -25.92
CA VAL A 24 -0.75 -5.82 -25.95
C VAL A 24 -0.93 -6.39 -24.55
N SER A 25 0.16 -6.73 -23.88
CA SER A 25 0.13 -7.38 -22.57
C SER A 25 1.51 -7.35 -21.92
N TYR A 26 1.53 -7.01 -20.63
CA TYR A 26 2.73 -6.98 -19.81
C TYR A 26 3.47 -8.33 -19.80
N GLY A 27 2.74 -9.44 -19.62
CA GLY A 27 3.33 -10.77 -19.57
C GLY A 27 3.95 -11.20 -20.90
N ILE A 28 3.28 -10.89 -22.02
CA ILE A 28 3.76 -11.24 -23.36
C ILE A 28 5.01 -10.43 -23.69
N GLY A 29 4.97 -9.12 -23.45
CA GLY A 29 6.11 -8.25 -23.71
C GLY A 29 7.35 -8.59 -22.87
N ALA A 30 7.16 -8.97 -21.60
CA ALA A 30 8.25 -9.44 -20.73
C ALA A 30 8.99 -10.64 -21.33
N VAL A 31 8.27 -11.63 -21.86
CA VAL A 31 8.86 -12.82 -22.49
C VAL A 31 9.73 -12.44 -23.68
N PHE A 32 9.28 -11.52 -24.53
CA PHE A 32 10.06 -11.06 -25.69
C PHE A 32 11.30 -10.23 -25.28
N VAL A 33 11.18 -9.37 -24.27
CA VAL A 33 12.32 -8.59 -23.74
C VAL A 33 13.39 -9.51 -23.15
N LEU A 34 12.98 -10.46 -22.30
CA LEU A 34 13.88 -11.43 -21.68
C LEU A 34 14.54 -12.34 -22.72
N SER A 35 13.78 -12.80 -23.71
CA SER A 35 14.30 -13.64 -24.80
C SER A 35 15.29 -12.87 -25.67
N GLY A 36 14.95 -11.64 -26.06
CA GLY A 36 15.84 -10.78 -26.86
C GLY A 36 17.12 -10.44 -26.12
N GLY A 37 17.02 -10.10 -24.82
CA GLY A 37 18.18 -9.79 -23.98
C GLY A 37 19.07 -11.00 -23.70
N ALA A 38 18.49 -12.19 -23.48
CA ALA A 38 19.24 -13.44 -23.34
C ALA A 38 19.99 -13.81 -24.63
N ILE A 39 19.37 -13.63 -25.80
CA ILE A 39 20.03 -13.86 -27.10
C ILE A 39 21.17 -12.85 -27.31
N LEU A 40 20.96 -11.57 -27.00
CA LEU A 40 22.03 -10.55 -27.06
C LEU A 40 23.20 -10.92 -26.16
N LEU A 41 22.91 -11.35 -24.93
CA LEU A 41 23.92 -11.80 -23.97
C LEU A 41 24.70 -13.02 -24.48
N GLY A 42 24.01 -14.01 -25.04
CA GLY A 42 24.63 -15.21 -25.62
C GLY A 42 25.53 -14.88 -26.82
N CYS A 43 25.04 -14.06 -27.76
CA CYS A 43 25.81 -13.64 -28.92
C CYS A 43 27.06 -12.86 -28.54
N TYR A 44 26.94 -11.98 -27.55
CA TYR A 44 28.06 -11.18 -27.05
C TYR A 44 29.08 -12.05 -26.30
N THR A 45 28.62 -13.00 -25.49
CA THR A 45 29.48 -14.01 -24.83
C THR A 45 30.30 -14.80 -25.85
N VAL A 46 29.65 -15.30 -26.92
CA VAL A 46 30.35 -16.04 -27.99
C VAL A 46 31.37 -15.17 -28.72
N PHE A 47 31.03 -13.91 -29.01
CA PHE A 47 31.95 -12.96 -29.64
C PHE A 47 33.22 -12.75 -28.79
N LEU A 48 33.08 -12.68 -27.46
CA LEU A 48 34.21 -12.55 -26.53
C LEU A 48 35.09 -13.80 -26.50
N PHE A 49 34.48 -14.98 -26.52
CA PHE A 49 35.22 -16.24 -26.57
C PHE A 49 36.02 -16.39 -27.87
N GLU A 50 35.49 -15.91 -29.00
CA GLU A 50 36.21 -15.93 -30.28
C GLU A 50 37.35 -14.90 -30.35
N GLN A 51 37.21 -13.74 -29.68
CA GLN A 51 38.27 -12.72 -29.61
C GLN A 51 39.47 -13.14 -28.73
N ARG A 52 39.38 -14.24 -27.97
CA ARG A 52 40.47 -14.75 -27.11
C ARG A 52 41.81 -14.97 -27.83
N LYS A 53 41.83 -15.14 -29.16
CA LYS A 53 43.09 -15.40 -29.89
C LYS A 53 44.03 -14.21 -29.96
N ASN A 54 43.58 -12.98 -29.71
CA ASN A 54 44.43 -11.81 -29.51
C ASN A 54 44.08 -11.19 -28.16
N PHE A 55 45.00 -11.30 -27.19
CA PHE A 55 44.90 -10.80 -25.82
C PHE A 55 43.87 -9.68 -25.62
N LEU A 56 42.71 -10.00 -25.05
CA LEU A 56 41.96 -9.00 -24.30
C LEU A 56 42.84 -8.64 -23.11
N SER A 57 43.42 -7.44 -23.11
CA SER A 57 43.97 -6.89 -21.89
C SER A 57 42.87 -6.91 -20.82
N PHE A 58 43.23 -7.24 -19.58
CA PHE A 58 42.33 -7.30 -18.44
C PHE A 58 41.29 -6.14 -18.36
N PRO A 59 41.62 -4.87 -18.73
CA PRO A 59 40.66 -3.78 -18.78
C PRO A 59 39.48 -3.99 -19.74
N VAL A 60 39.70 -4.64 -20.89
CA VAL A 60 38.63 -4.92 -21.86
C VAL A 60 37.71 -6.00 -21.31
N ALA A 61 38.26 -7.00 -20.62
CA ALA A 61 37.47 -8.04 -19.96
C ALA A 61 36.61 -7.46 -18.82
N ALA A 62 37.17 -6.55 -18.00
CA ALA A 62 36.45 -5.89 -16.92
C ALA A 62 35.31 -4.98 -17.44
N ALA A 63 35.57 -4.15 -18.46
CA ALA A 63 34.55 -3.30 -19.08
C ALA A 63 33.41 -4.13 -19.71
N THR A 64 33.76 -5.27 -20.27
CA THR A 64 32.82 -6.22 -20.88
C THR A 64 31.92 -6.89 -19.84
N ILE A 65 32.48 -7.32 -18.71
CA ILE A 65 31.71 -7.85 -17.57
C ILE A 65 30.75 -6.78 -17.05
N GLY A 66 31.19 -5.51 -16.96
CA GLY A 66 30.34 -4.38 -16.60
C GLY A 66 29.15 -4.19 -17.55
N ILE A 67 29.35 -4.27 -18.87
CA ILE A 67 28.27 -4.13 -19.86
C ILE A 67 27.26 -5.28 -19.77
N VAL A 68 27.75 -6.51 -19.64
CA VAL A 68 26.91 -7.70 -19.44
C VAL A 68 26.10 -7.60 -18.15
N MET A 69 26.73 -7.12 -17.07
CA MET A 69 26.07 -6.91 -15.78
C MET A 69 24.99 -5.84 -15.86
N VAL A 70 25.22 -4.74 -16.57
CA VAL A 70 24.21 -3.69 -16.76
C VAL A 70 23.03 -4.19 -17.58
N ALA A 71 23.27 -5.03 -18.60
CA ALA A 71 22.17 -5.67 -19.36
C ALA A 71 21.36 -6.65 -18.50
N ILE A 72 22.03 -7.43 -17.63
CA ILE A 72 21.38 -8.33 -16.67
C ILE A 72 20.58 -7.53 -15.63
N LEU A 73 21.15 -6.46 -15.08
CA LEU A 73 20.51 -5.52 -14.17
C LEU A 73 19.27 -4.87 -14.79
N PHE A 74 19.35 -4.49 -16.07
CA PHE A 74 18.23 -3.94 -16.80
C PHE A 74 17.11 -4.98 -16.98
N MET A 75 17.44 -6.20 -17.40
CA MET A 75 16.45 -7.28 -17.54
C MET A 75 15.80 -7.68 -16.21
N LEU A 76 16.56 -7.65 -15.12
CA LEU A 76 16.08 -7.91 -13.77
C LEU A 76 15.21 -6.78 -13.23
N GLY A 77 15.66 -5.53 -13.33
CA GLY A 77 14.89 -4.35 -12.95
C GLY A 77 13.58 -4.23 -13.74
N PHE A 78 13.60 -4.60 -15.03
CA PHE A 78 12.42 -4.67 -15.86
C PHE A 78 11.46 -5.79 -15.41
N SER A 79 11.96 -6.97 -15.03
CA SER A 79 11.13 -8.06 -14.49
C SER A 79 10.52 -7.72 -13.12
N LEU A 80 11.25 -6.98 -12.29
CA LEU A 80 10.82 -6.50 -10.97
C LEU A 80 9.76 -5.39 -11.03
N ALA A 81 9.82 -4.56 -12.06
CA ALA A 81 8.81 -3.52 -12.32
C ALA A 81 7.46 -4.10 -12.79
N ILE A 82 7.43 -5.35 -13.26
CA ILE A 82 6.26 -5.98 -13.88
C ILE A 82 5.36 -6.69 -12.85
N ASP A 83 5.86 -7.08 -11.67
CA ASP A 83 5.01 -7.62 -10.61
C ASP A 83 5.62 -7.50 -9.20
N LYS A 84 4.92 -6.82 -8.27
CA LYS A 84 5.30 -6.71 -6.85
C LYS A 84 5.34 -8.08 -6.15
N SER A 85 4.64 -9.09 -6.68
CA SER A 85 4.62 -10.45 -6.11
C SER A 85 5.97 -11.18 -6.22
N LEU A 86 6.78 -10.88 -7.24
CA LEU A 86 8.07 -11.54 -7.48
C LEU A 86 9.17 -11.09 -6.50
N LEU A 87 9.06 -9.90 -5.90
CA LEU A 87 9.97 -9.43 -4.85
C LEU A 87 9.90 -10.25 -3.55
N ALA A 88 8.82 -11.00 -3.33
CA ALA A 88 8.70 -11.90 -2.20
C ALA A 88 9.48 -13.22 -2.39
N VAL A 89 10.02 -13.47 -3.58
CA VAL A 89 10.81 -14.68 -3.87
C VAL A 89 12.25 -14.47 -3.38
N SER A 90 12.69 -15.32 -2.46
CA SER A 90 14.01 -15.26 -1.80
C SER A 90 15.20 -15.14 -2.75
N LEU A 91 15.06 -15.62 -3.98
CA LEU A 91 16.06 -15.56 -5.05
C LEU A 91 16.46 -14.11 -5.40
N PHE A 92 15.54 -13.15 -5.35
CA PHE A 92 15.84 -11.76 -5.74
C PHE A 92 16.70 -11.03 -4.70
N ASN A 93 16.50 -11.29 -3.41
CA ASN A 93 17.38 -10.75 -2.37
C ASN A 93 18.83 -11.20 -2.58
N GLN A 94 19.04 -12.46 -2.98
CA GLN A 94 20.37 -12.98 -3.29
C GLN A 94 21.00 -12.27 -4.49
N ILE A 95 20.21 -11.94 -5.51
CA ILE A 95 20.68 -11.21 -6.69
C ILE A 95 21.11 -9.78 -6.32
N TYR A 96 20.34 -9.05 -5.52
CA TYR A 96 20.71 -7.70 -5.06
C TYR A 96 21.98 -7.68 -4.21
N ILE A 97 22.17 -8.71 -3.37
CA ILE A 97 23.40 -8.88 -2.60
C ILE A 97 24.60 -9.07 -3.54
N VAL A 98 24.47 -9.95 -4.55
CA VAL A 98 25.52 -10.18 -5.55
C VAL A 98 25.84 -8.90 -6.32
N ILE A 99 24.84 -8.17 -6.79
CA ILE A 99 25.00 -6.87 -7.45
C ILE A 99 25.73 -5.89 -6.55
N GLY A 100 25.35 -5.83 -5.28
CA GLY A 100 25.97 -4.96 -4.31
C GLY A 100 27.47 -5.24 -4.15
N PHE A 101 27.84 -6.50 -3.96
CA PHE A 101 29.25 -6.90 -3.86
C PHE A 101 30.03 -6.63 -5.16
N LEU A 102 29.39 -6.71 -6.31
CA LEU A 102 30.03 -6.38 -7.59
C LEU A 102 30.27 -4.88 -7.75
N LEU A 103 29.34 -4.02 -7.32
CA LEU A 103 29.53 -2.56 -7.28
C LEU A 103 30.66 -2.17 -6.31
N LEU A 104 30.77 -2.87 -5.18
CA LEU A 104 31.90 -2.74 -4.27
C LEU A 104 33.22 -3.17 -4.95
N GLY A 105 33.20 -4.25 -5.73
CA GLY A 105 34.34 -4.68 -6.55
C GLY A 105 34.77 -3.62 -7.57
N LEU A 106 33.81 -2.97 -8.25
CA LEU A 106 34.09 -1.85 -9.17
C LEU A 106 34.70 -0.65 -8.42
N PHE A 107 34.16 -0.30 -7.25
CA PHE A 107 34.73 0.76 -6.39
C PHE A 107 36.20 0.47 -6.06
N ILE A 108 36.50 -0.74 -5.58
CA ILE A 108 37.87 -1.15 -5.24
C ILE A 108 38.76 -1.08 -6.47
N PHE A 109 38.29 -1.62 -7.61
CA PHE A 109 39.06 -1.65 -8.85
C PHE A 109 39.45 -0.25 -9.34
N PHE A 110 38.50 0.69 -9.39
CA PHE A 110 38.77 2.04 -9.87
C PHE A 110 39.71 2.82 -8.94
N ASN A 111 39.58 2.64 -7.62
CA ASN A 111 40.47 3.28 -6.66
C ASN A 111 41.89 2.69 -6.68
N VAL A 112 42.03 1.36 -6.79
CA VAL A 112 43.35 0.72 -6.91
C VAL A 112 44.03 1.10 -8.23
N SER A 113 43.27 1.13 -9.34
CA SER A 113 43.80 1.55 -10.64
C SER A 113 44.23 3.02 -10.67
N ALA A 114 43.54 3.88 -9.91
CA ALA A 114 43.93 5.29 -9.76
C ALA A 114 45.23 5.46 -8.96
N LEU A 115 45.52 4.54 -8.03
CA LEU A 115 46.75 4.55 -7.21
C LEU A 115 47.99 4.02 -7.97
N GLN A 116 47.80 3.17 -8.98
CA GLN A 116 48.91 2.52 -9.70
C GLN A 116 49.41 3.27 -10.94
N ASN A 117 48.65 4.24 -11.47
CA ASN A 117 49.05 4.99 -12.65
C ASN A 117 49.89 6.22 -12.30
N ASP A 118 51.01 6.36 -13.03
CA ASP A 118 51.97 7.45 -12.93
C ASP A 118 51.33 8.85 -13.05
N THR A 119 51.95 9.82 -12.40
CA THR A 119 51.42 11.16 -12.05
C THR A 119 50.88 12.00 -13.22
N ASP A 120 51.22 11.66 -14.46
CA ASP A 120 50.76 12.36 -15.69
C ASP A 120 49.30 12.06 -16.09
N ARG A 121 48.58 11.19 -15.37
CA ARG A 121 47.17 10.83 -15.67
C ARG A 121 46.15 11.28 -14.62
N THR A 122 46.38 12.42 -13.98
CA THR A 122 45.50 13.06 -12.97
C THR A 122 44.01 13.03 -13.33
N HIS A 123 43.68 13.23 -14.60
CA HIS A 123 42.29 13.26 -15.05
C HIS A 123 41.57 11.89 -15.04
N GLN A 124 42.28 10.80 -15.39
CA GLN A 124 41.69 9.46 -15.35
C GLN A 124 41.43 9.02 -13.89
N ASN A 125 42.30 9.46 -12.98
CA ASN A 125 42.17 9.18 -11.56
C ASN A 125 40.93 9.86 -10.96
N VAL A 126 40.68 11.14 -11.28
CA VAL A 126 39.48 11.86 -10.80
C VAL A 126 38.19 11.19 -11.28
N VAL A 127 38.11 10.82 -12.57
CA VAL A 127 36.94 10.13 -13.13
C VAL A 127 36.74 8.76 -12.46
N GLY A 128 37.82 8.00 -12.29
CA GLY A 128 37.78 6.71 -11.60
C GLY A 128 37.29 6.82 -10.16
N THR A 129 37.79 7.79 -9.40
CA THR A 129 37.38 8.02 -8.00
C THR A 129 35.90 8.37 -7.90
N VAL A 130 35.36 9.26 -8.74
CA VAL A 130 33.95 9.64 -8.66
C VAL A 130 33.02 8.50 -9.08
N ILE A 131 33.37 7.76 -10.13
CA ILE A 131 32.63 6.54 -10.51
C ILE A 131 32.66 5.52 -9.37
N GLY A 132 33.81 5.38 -8.72
CA GLY A 132 33.96 4.55 -7.53
C GLY A 132 32.98 4.97 -6.42
N ILE A 133 33.02 6.24 -6.01
CA ILE A 133 32.16 6.76 -4.93
C ILE A 133 30.70 6.52 -5.26
N ALA A 134 30.26 6.84 -6.49
CA ALA A 134 28.89 6.60 -6.91
C ALA A 134 28.50 5.11 -6.89
N SER A 135 29.43 4.23 -7.27
CA SER A 135 29.22 2.77 -7.20
C SER A 135 29.06 2.29 -5.76
N PHE A 136 29.87 2.80 -4.83
CA PHE A 136 29.77 2.48 -3.40
C PHE A 136 28.47 3.01 -2.77
N VAL A 137 28.10 4.25 -3.07
CA VAL A 137 26.83 4.84 -2.59
C VAL A 137 25.62 4.07 -3.15
N SER A 138 25.68 3.65 -4.42
CA SER A 138 24.65 2.77 -5.00
C SER A 138 24.59 1.41 -4.31
N PHE A 139 25.75 0.80 -4.02
CA PHE A 139 25.84 -0.46 -3.27
C PHE A 139 25.12 -0.37 -1.93
N LEU A 140 25.38 0.68 -1.15
CA LEU A 140 24.72 0.88 0.13
C LEU A 140 23.21 0.96 -0.03
N GLY A 141 22.70 1.62 -1.08
CA GLY A 141 21.27 1.66 -1.32
C GLY A 141 20.67 0.34 -1.80
N PHE A 142 21.40 -0.47 -2.57
CA PHE A 142 20.98 -1.84 -2.91
C PHE A 142 20.94 -2.77 -1.69
N LEU A 143 21.84 -2.58 -0.70
CA LEU A 143 21.73 -3.27 0.59
C LEU A 143 20.46 -2.87 1.35
N GLY A 144 20.00 -1.63 1.17
CA GLY A 144 18.72 -1.17 1.70
C GLY A 144 17.53 -1.87 1.04
N VAL A 145 17.57 -2.01 -0.29
CA VAL A 145 16.55 -2.78 -1.03
C VAL A 145 16.51 -4.24 -0.58
N ALA A 146 17.69 -4.85 -0.35
CA ALA A 146 17.83 -6.21 0.14
C ALA A 146 17.52 -6.38 1.64
N ARG A 147 17.10 -5.31 2.34
CA ARG A 147 16.77 -5.28 3.78
C ARG A 147 17.93 -5.55 4.73
N ILE A 148 19.18 -5.47 4.25
CA ILE A 148 20.37 -5.60 5.09
C ILE A 148 20.66 -4.28 5.83
N LEU A 149 20.44 -3.15 5.15
CA LEU A 149 20.60 -1.80 5.72
C LEU A 149 19.35 -0.94 5.46
N PRO A 150 18.24 -1.13 6.20
CA PRO A 150 17.02 -0.34 6.01
C PRO A 150 17.29 1.16 6.04
N GLY A 151 16.60 1.94 5.19
CA GLY A 151 16.75 3.40 5.13
C GLY A 151 17.89 3.93 4.24
N THR A 152 18.73 3.06 3.65
CA THR A 152 19.77 3.48 2.71
C THR A 152 19.30 3.52 1.25
N VAL A 153 18.07 3.11 0.92
CA VAL A 153 17.56 3.04 -0.46
C VAL A 153 17.73 4.36 -1.21
N GLN A 154 17.52 5.48 -0.51
CA GLN A 154 17.75 6.85 -1.00
C GLN A 154 19.18 7.09 -1.53
N PHE A 155 20.16 6.27 -1.16
CA PHE A 155 21.53 6.39 -1.64
C PHE A 155 21.65 5.99 -3.12
N ILE A 156 20.78 5.11 -3.66
CA ILE A 156 20.70 4.88 -5.12
C ILE A 156 20.34 6.19 -5.84
N TYR A 157 19.48 7.01 -5.24
CA TYR A 157 19.13 8.32 -5.79
C TYR A 157 20.31 9.31 -5.68
N TYR A 158 20.97 9.40 -4.52
CA TYR A 158 22.09 10.34 -4.36
C TYR A 158 23.30 9.99 -5.23
N SER A 159 23.60 8.70 -5.45
CA SER A 159 24.68 8.29 -6.36
C SER A 159 24.40 8.72 -7.80
N PHE A 160 23.14 8.67 -8.22
CA PHE A 160 22.72 9.13 -9.53
C PHE A 160 22.86 10.64 -9.67
N VAL A 161 22.32 11.41 -8.73
CA VAL A 161 22.43 12.88 -8.72
C VAL A 161 23.90 13.29 -8.79
N LEU A 162 24.75 12.66 -7.96
CA LEU A 162 26.20 12.86 -7.97
C LEU A 162 26.80 12.62 -9.37
N LEU A 163 26.44 11.52 -10.03
CA LEU A 163 26.96 11.20 -11.37
C LEU A 163 26.50 12.21 -12.42
N VAL A 164 25.22 12.58 -12.46
CA VAL A 164 24.71 13.55 -13.44
C VAL A 164 25.42 14.90 -13.30
N PHE A 165 25.55 15.41 -12.08
CA PHE A 165 26.27 16.66 -11.82
C PHE A 165 27.76 16.55 -12.16
N PHE A 166 28.40 15.44 -11.78
CA PHE A 166 29.81 15.20 -12.12
C PHE A 166 30.04 15.22 -13.63
N TYR A 167 29.23 14.49 -14.41
CA TYR A 167 29.37 14.43 -15.85
C TYR A 167 29.06 15.76 -16.53
N ALA A 168 28.05 16.51 -16.06
CA ALA A 168 27.79 17.86 -16.56
C ALA A 168 29.02 18.77 -16.36
N GLY A 169 29.61 18.77 -15.15
CA GLY A 169 30.83 19.53 -14.87
C GLY A 169 32.04 19.05 -15.68
N TYR A 170 32.21 17.74 -15.82
CA TYR A 170 33.27 17.13 -16.62
C TYR A 170 33.19 17.53 -18.09
N PHE A 171 32.01 17.43 -18.71
CA PHE A 171 31.85 17.78 -20.12
C PHE A 171 31.99 19.29 -20.33
N LEU A 172 31.49 20.10 -19.40
CA LEU A 172 31.71 21.55 -19.41
C LEU A 172 33.21 21.86 -19.43
N TRP A 173 33.98 21.28 -18.52
CA TRP A 173 35.44 21.44 -18.50
C TRP A 173 36.09 20.95 -19.80
N ALA A 174 35.64 19.81 -20.35
CA ALA A 174 36.17 19.25 -21.59
C ALA A 174 35.89 20.13 -22.82
N VAL A 175 34.80 20.90 -22.82
CA VAL A 175 34.49 21.87 -23.88
C VAL A 175 35.49 23.03 -23.90
N PHE A 176 35.97 23.47 -22.74
CA PHE A 176 36.87 24.62 -22.61
C PHE A 176 38.36 24.26 -22.69
N ARG A 177 38.73 23.00 -22.51
CA ARG A 177 40.13 22.57 -22.58
C ARG A 177 40.65 22.56 -24.02
N LYS A 178 41.67 23.36 -24.31
CA LYS A 178 42.37 23.38 -25.61
C LYS A 178 43.09 22.03 -25.85
N GLY A 179 43.04 21.53 -27.09
CA GLY A 179 43.79 20.35 -27.53
C GLY A 179 43.07 18.99 -27.41
N LEU A 180 41.82 18.95 -26.94
CA LEU A 180 41.03 17.71 -27.01
C LEU A 180 40.53 17.49 -28.45
N PRO A 181 40.81 16.34 -29.09
CA PRO A 181 40.53 16.10 -30.51
C PRO A 181 39.04 15.97 -30.87
N ASN A 182 38.10 16.29 -29.97
CA ASN A 182 36.67 16.06 -30.18
C ASN A 182 35.76 17.05 -29.41
N LYS A 183 36.03 18.35 -29.52
CA LYS A 183 35.22 19.41 -28.87
C LYS A 183 33.71 19.29 -29.15
N GLN A 184 33.31 18.92 -30.37
CA GLN A 184 31.91 18.71 -30.73
C GLN A 184 31.23 17.60 -29.92
N GLN A 185 31.95 16.50 -29.63
CA GLN A 185 31.42 15.40 -28.84
C GLN A 185 31.21 15.81 -27.38
N SER A 186 32.13 16.59 -26.82
CA SER A 186 32.00 17.14 -25.46
C SER A 186 30.82 18.11 -25.35
N ILE A 187 30.58 18.95 -26.37
CA ILE A 187 29.41 19.85 -26.41
C ILE A 187 28.11 19.04 -26.44
N PHE A 188 28.05 18.00 -27.29
CA PHE A 188 26.87 17.15 -27.37
C PHE A 188 26.59 16.41 -26.05
N ALA A 189 27.63 15.84 -25.44
CA ALA A 189 27.50 15.15 -24.16
C ALA A 189 27.08 16.11 -23.02
N LEU A 190 27.62 17.33 -23.00
CA LEU A 190 27.19 18.37 -22.07
C LEU A 190 25.71 18.71 -22.23
N LEU A 191 25.26 18.97 -23.46
CA LEU A 191 23.86 19.26 -23.75
C LEU A 191 22.95 18.12 -23.32
N LEU A 192 23.34 16.88 -23.59
CA LEU A 192 22.60 15.71 -23.15
C LEU A 192 22.52 15.63 -21.62
N SER A 193 23.64 15.80 -20.92
CA SER A 193 23.65 15.81 -19.44
C SER A 193 22.80 16.94 -18.87
N LEU A 194 22.78 18.12 -19.49
CA LEU A 194 21.94 19.24 -19.07
C LEU A 194 20.45 18.99 -19.34
N VAL A 195 20.09 18.37 -20.46
CA VAL A 195 18.70 17.96 -20.75
C VAL A 195 18.24 16.92 -19.74
N MET A 196 19.09 15.95 -19.40
CA MET A 196 18.80 14.98 -18.34
C MET A 196 18.61 15.66 -16.98
N LEU A 197 19.50 16.58 -16.61
CA LEU A 197 19.40 17.33 -15.36
C LEU A 197 18.11 18.16 -15.30
N LEU A 198 17.78 18.87 -16.39
CA LEU A 198 16.56 19.68 -16.49
C LEU A 198 15.32 18.80 -16.39
N PHE A 199 15.28 17.70 -17.12
CA PHE A 199 14.19 16.72 -17.03
C PHE A 199 14.00 16.25 -15.59
N TRP A 200 15.10 15.95 -14.89
CA TRP A 200 15.08 15.57 -13.47
C TRP A 200 14.60 16.68 -12.54
N ILE A 201 15.06 17.91 -12.72
CA ILE A 201 14.61 19.07 -11.93
C ILE A 201 13.11 19.30 -12.11
N VAL A 202 12.65 19.30 -13.36
CA VAL A 202 11.22 19.46 -13.69
C VAL A 202 10.41 18.33 -13.06
N ARG A 203 10.88 17.09 -13.16
CA ARG A 203 10.21 15.93 -12.56
C ARG A 203 10.13 16.03 -11.03
N TRP A 204 11.22 16.40 -10.35
CA TRP A 204 11.25 16.49 -8.89
C TRP A 204 10.38 17.63 -8.36
N GLN A 205 10.44 18.79 -9.02
CA GLN A 205 9.72 19.99 -8.59
C GLN A 205 8.25 19.98 -9.01
N MET A 206 7.92 19.27 -10.10
CA MET A 206 6.59 19.30 -10.70
C MET A 206 6.16 17.89 -11.16
N PRO A 207 6.02 16.91 -10.24
CA PRO A 207 5.68 15.53 -10.60
C PRO A 207 4.34 15.41 -11.34
N ASP A 208 3.42 16.35 -11.14
CA ASP A 208 2.08 16.36 -11.75
C ASP A 208 2.02 17.07 -13.12
N LEU A 209 3.10 17.75 -13.56
CA LEU A 209 3.09 18.56 -14.80
C LEU A 209 2.96 17.69 -16.07
N VAL A 210 3.38 16.43 -16.01
CA VAL A 210 3.36 15.50 -17.13
C VAL A 210 2.26 14.48 -16.90
N GLN A 211 1.19 14.53 -17.71
CA GLN A 211 0.09 13.59 -17.55
C GLN A 211 0.54 12.13 -17.64
N PRO A 212 -0.06 11.21 -16.85
CA PRO A 212 0.32 9.79 -16.80
C PRO A 212 0.30 9.07 -18.17
N GLY A 213 -0.48 9.56 -19.14
CA GLY A 213 -0.53 9.04 -20.50
C GLY A 213 0.66 9.45 -21.37
N LEU A 214 1.02 10.74 -21.37
CA LEU A 214 2.21 11.24 -22.09
C LEU A 214 3.50 10.67 -21.51
N TYR A 215 3.51 10.46 -20.18
CA TYR A 215 4.52 9.73 -19.44
C TYR A 215 4.76 8.34 -20.03
N ARG A 216 3.71 7.52 -20.18
CA ARG A 216 3.83 6.18 -20.79
C ARG A 216 4.36 6.23 -22.22
N VAL A 217 3.95 7.21 -23.02
CA VAL A 217 4.40 7.35 -24.42
C VAL A 217 5.89 7.68 -24.48
N ILE A 218 6.38 8.65 -23.70
CA ILE A 218 7.81 9.03 -23.66
C ILE A 218 8.68 7.90 -23.09
N LEU A 219 8.14 7.16 -22.10
CA LEU A 219 8.75 5.95 -21.51
C LEU A 219 8.85 4.77 -22.46
N HIS A 220 7.77 4.48 -23.17
CA HIS A 220 7.64 3.27 -23.96
C HIS A 220 8.21 3.42 -25.37
N LEU A 221 8.19 4.63 -25.94
CA LEU A 221 8.93 4.94 -27.16
C LEU A 221 10.41 5.24 -26.91
N GLY A 222 10.86 5.30 -25.64
CA GLY A 222 12.27 5.35 -25.30
C GLY A 222 13.00 6.47 -26.03
N PHE A 223 12.64 7.72 -25.76
CA PHE A 223 13.33 8.87 -26.38
C PHE A 223 14.85 8.81 -26.16
N VAL A 224 15.27 8.33 -24.98
CA VAL A 224 16.69 8.09 -24.66
C VAL A 224 17.23 6.84 -25.36
N SER A 225 16.52 5.71 -25.33
CA SER A 225 16.99 4.46 -25.94
C SER A 225 17.04 4.49 -27.47
N MET A 226 16.15 5.22 -28.14
CA MET A 226 16.06 5.28 -29.61
C MET A 226 16.95 6.36 -30.23
N ILE A 227 17.21 7.46 -29.52
CA ILE A 227 18.01 8.57 -30.07
C ILE A 227 19.39 8.58 -29.43
N VAL A 228 19.49 8.48 -28.11
CA VAL A 228 20.75 8.66 -27.38
C VAL A 228 21.66 7.44 -27.51
N LEU A 229 21.11 6.22 -27.40
CA LEU A 229 21.92 4.99 -27.51
C LEU A 229 22.53 4.80 -28.91
N PRO A 230 21.76 4.91 -30.03
CA PRO A 230 22.35 4.78 -31.37
C PRO A 230 23.29 5.96 -31.68
N SER A 231 22.94 7.19 -31.28
CA SER A 231 23.81 8.35 -31.49
C SER A 231 25.13 8.21 -30.73
N ALA A 232 25.11 7.71 -29.49
CA ALA A 232 26.32 7.47 -28.72
C ALA A 232 27.18 6.34 -29.30
N ILE A 233 26.57 5.25 -29.77
CA ILE A 233 27.28 4.15 -30.45
C ILE A 233 27.93 4.64 -31.76
N ILE A 234 27.24 5.46 -32.54
CA ILE A 234 27.73 5.98 -33.82
C ILE A 234 28.84 7.02 -33.61
N LEU A 235 28.69 7.91 -32.63
CA LEU A 235 29.61 9.04 -32.43
C LEU A 235 30.87 8.66 -31.64
N LEU A 236 30.86 7.58 -30.83
CA LEU A 236 31.92 7.32 -29.85
C LEU A 236 32.61 5.99 -30.08
N LYS A 237 33.31 5.87 -31.21
CA LYS A 237 34.16 4.71 -31.54
C LYS A 237 35.27 4.38 -30.51
N LYS A 238 35.51 5.19 -29.47
CA LYS A 238 36.62 5.01 -28.52
C LYS A 238 36.31 5.17 -27.02
N ASN A 239 35.14 5.66 -26.62
CA ASN A 239 34.88 6.00 -25.21
C ASN A 239 33.77 5.13 -24.60
N HIS A 240 34.15 3.94 -24.12
CA HIS A 240 33.27 2.98 -23.42
C HIS A 240 32.54 3.57 -22.20
N VAL A 241 33.08 4.63 -21.60
CA VAL A 241 32.52 5.30 -20.41
C VAL A 241 31.16 5.95 -20.68
N LEU A 242 30.93 6.55 -21.86
CA LEU A 242 29.64 7.16 -22.16
C LEU A 242 28.55 6.11 -22.39
N ILE A 243 28.90 4.97 -22.99
CA ILE A 243 27.95 3.86 -23.19
C ILE A 243 27.52 3.31 -21.82
N ILE A 244 28.45 3.15 -20.88
CA ILE A 244 28.14 2.75 -19.51
C ILE A 244 27.27 3.81 -18.82
N PHE A 245 27.57 5.10 -18.97
CA PHE A 245 26.76 6.18 -18.42
C PHE A 245 25.32 6.19 -18.97
N ILE A 246 25.16 6.01 -20.29
CA ILE A 246 23.84 5.98 -20.93
C ILE A 246 23.08 4.74 -20.50
N LEU A 247 23.71 3.56 -20.48
CA LEU A 247 23.06 2.34 -20.03
C LEU A 247 22.68 2.40 -18.54
N TYR A 248 23.55 2.96 -17.69
CA TYR A 248 23.28 3.16 -16.27
C TYR A 248 22.15 4.17 -16.04
N SER A 249 22.16 5.29 -16.78
CA SER A 249 21.11 6.30 -16.70
C SER A 249 19.76 5.80 -17.20
N VAL A 250 19.76 5.04 -18.30
CA VAL A 250 18.56 4.38 -18.82
C VAL A 250 18.06 3.33 -17.82
N SER A 251 18.94 2.52 -17.23
CA SER A 251 18.55 1.51 -16.23
C SER A 251 17.95 2.13 -14.97
N LEU A 252 18.51 3.24 -14.50
CA LEU A 252 17.98 3.97 -13.36
C LEU A 252 16.68 4.70 -13.68
N ASP A 253 16.55 5.29 -14.86
CA ASP A 253 15.28 5.88 -15.31
C ASP A 253 14.18 4.81 -15.29
N PHE A 254 14.39 3.63 -15.88
CA PHE A 254 13.40 2.54 -15.84
C PHE A 254 13.11 2.05 -14.41
N TYR A 255 14.12 2.01 -13.52
CA TYR A 255 13.96 1.67 -12.12
C TYR A 255 13.12 2.71 -11.36
N PHE A 256 13.38 4.01 -11.53
CA PHE A 256 12.62 5.07 -10.85
C PHE A 256 11.23 5.31 -11.46
N LEU A 257 11.06 5.08 -12.77
CA LEU A 257 9.79 5.31 -13.49
C LEU A 257 8.70 4.29 -13.11
N ALA A 258 9.06 3.06 -12.73
CA ALA A 258 8.11 2.06 -12.23
C ALA A 258 7.69 2.32 -10.78
N PHE A 259 8.57 2.94 -10.00
CA PHE A 259 8.34 3.23 -8.60
C PHE A 259 7.76 4.63 -8.36
N ASP A 260 7.83 5.60 -9.25
CA ASP A 260 7.59 7.05 -9.01
C ASP A 260 6.51 7.45 -7.98
N ARG A 261 5.30 6.88 -8.04
CA ARG A 261 4.22 7.17 -7.05
C ARG A 261 4.39 6.39 -5.73
N ASP A 262 4.89 5.17 -5.83
CA ASP A 262 5.31 4.33 -4.71
C ASP A 262 6.65 4.77 -4.12
N PHE A 263 7.52 5.48 -4.84
CA PHE A 263 8.93 5.71 -4.50
C PHE A 263 9.04 6.79 -3.44
N LYS A 264 8.30 7.89 -3.58
CA LYS A 264 8.23 8.91 -2.54
C LYS A 264 7.66 8.32 -1.25
N PHE A 265 6.63 7.48 -1.35
CA PHE A 265 6.10 6.71 -0.23
C PHE A 265 7.20 5.78 0.34
N PHE A 266 7.82 4.92 -0.47
CA PHE A 266 8.85 3.94 -0.13
C PHE A 266 10.11 4.56 0.49
N VAL A 267 10.54 5.72 -0.01
CA VAL A 267 11.67 6.49 0.53
C VAL A 267 11.30 7.10 1.89
N ASN A 268 10.08 7.62 2.02
CA ASN A 268 9.60 8.18 3.29
C ASN A 268 9.28 7.10 4.33
N THR A 269 8.86 5.89 3.91
CA THR A 269 8.41 4.81 4.80
C THR A 269 9.40 3.65 4.93
N GLY A 270 10.59 3.74 4.33
CA GLY A 270 11.63 2.70 4.43
C GLY A 270 11.30 1.39 3.72
N GLY A 271 10.20 1.37 2.96
CA GLY A 271 9.95 0.41 1.90
C GLY A 271 8.86 -0.62 2.14
N HIS A 272 8.40 -0.87 3.37
CA HIS A 272 7.34 -1.87 3.59
C HIS A 272 6.40 -1.64 4.76
N ASP A 273 6.59 -0.59 5.55
CA ASP A 273 5.70 -0.34 6.70
C ASP A 273 4.71 0.79 6.37
N CYS A 274 3.43 0.55 6.65
CA CYS A 274 2.47 1.63 6.69
C CYS A 274 2.92 2.68 7.72
N VAL A 275 2.62 3.94 7.47
CA VAL A 275 2.86 4.99 8.47
C VAL A 275 1.98 4.73 9.69
N GLY A 276 2.61 4.51 10.84
CA GLY A 276 1.94 4.25 12.12
C GLY A 276 2.72 3.24 12.97
N GLU A 277 2.47 3.24 14.28
CA GLU A 277 3.12 2.32 15.20
C GLU A 277 2.57 0.90 15.04
N VAL A 278 3.46 -0.10 15.01
CA VAL A 278 3.08 -1.51 15.10
C VAL A 278 3.04 -1.89 16.57
N VAL A 279 1.84 -2.00 17.12
CA VAL A 279 1.64 -2.56 18.46
C VAL A 279 1.62 -4.09 18.32
N PRO A 280 2.54 -4.83 18.95
CA PRO A 280 2.49 -6.29 18.94
C PRO A 280 1.20 -6.75 19.64
N PRO A 281 0.58 -7.86 19.20
CA PRO A 281 -0.57 -8.40 19.90
C PRO A 281 -0.17 -8.80 21.32
N ASP A 282 -1.11 -8.62 22.26
CA ASP A 282 -0.92 -9.08 23.63
C ASP A 282 -0.57 -10.59 23.64
N PRO A 283 0.33 -11.04 24.54
CA PRO A 283 0.59 -12.46 24.68
C PRO A 283 -0.69 -13.21 25.01
N LEU A 284 -0.87 -14.38 24.38
CA LEU A 284 -2.06 -15.19 24.56
C LEU A 284 -2.16 -15.70 26.00
N VAL A 285 -3.23 -15.34 26.69
CA VAL A 285 -3.64 -15.93 27.95
C VAL A 285 -4.73 -16.95 27.66
N THR A 286 -4.58 -18.18 28.13
CA THR A 286 -5.59 -19.24 27.92
C THR A 286 -6.45 -19.51 29.15
N ASP A 287 -6.02 -19.07 30.32
CA ASP A 287 -6.73 -19.23 31.59
C ASP A 287 -7.18 -17.86 32.13
N PRO A 288 -8.50 -17.61 32.24
CA PRO A 288 -9.00 -16.36 32.78
C PRO A 288 -8.85 -16.23 34.30
N GLY A 289 -8.31 -17.26 34.98
CA GLY A 289 -8.09 -17.28 36.43
C GLY A 289 -9.31 -17.65 37.27
N VAL A 290 -10.45 -17.95 36.63
CA VAL A 290 -11.69 -18.45 37.24
C VAL A 290 -12.36 -19.46 36.30
N PRO A 291 -13.25 -20.34 36.80
CA PRO A 291 -14.04 -21.21 35.92
C PRO A 291 -14.88 -20.40 34.92
N LEU A 292 -15.01 -20.88 33.68
CA LEU A 292 -15.82 -20.22 32.64
C LEU A 292 -17.28 -19.99 33.08
N SER A 293 -17.84 -20.88 33.90
CA SER A 293 -19.18 -20.71 34.47
C SER A 293 -19.35 -19.44 35.29
N GLU A 294 -18.28 -18.96 35.92
CA GLU A 294 -18.28 -17.69 36.67
C GLU A 294 -18.27 -16.50 35.71
N LEU A 295 -17.46 -16.54 34.65
CA LEU A 295 -17.48 -15.52 33.59
C LEU A 295 -18.84 -15.44 32.89
N PHE A 296 -19.52 -16.56 32.71
CA PHE A 296 -20.83 -16.67 32.06
C PHE A 296 -22.02 -16.54 33.02
N ALA A 297 -21.80 -16.12 34.27
CA ALA A 297 -22.89 -15.89 35.21
C ALA A 297 -23.92 -14.87 34.67
N PRO A 298 -25.20 -14.94 35.06
CA PRO A 298 -26.21 -13.98 34.63
C PRO A 298 -25.77 -12.53 34.85
N VAL A 299 -26.01 -11.68 33.85
CA VAL A 299 -25.65 -10.25 33.92
C VAL A 299 -26.63 -9.50 34.82
N THR A 300 -26.09 -8.64 35.67
CA THR A 300 -26.86 -7.78 36.56
C THR A 300 -27.17 -6.43 35.89
N GLN A 301 -28.28 -5.81 36.30
CA GLN A 301 -28.62 -4.46 35.83
C GLN A 301 -27.53 -3.43 36.15
N MET A 302 -26.89 -3.56 37.33
CA MET A 302 -25.80 -2.68 37.74
C MET A 302 -24.60 -2.75 36.79
N GLU A 303 -24.27 -3.91 36.24
CA GLU A 303 -23.21 -4.06 35.24
C GLU A 303 -23.58 -3.32 33.93
N ILE A 304 -24.83 -3.46 33.48
CA ILE A 304 -25.35 -2.79 32.28
C ILE A 304 -25.31 -1.27 32.47
N ASP A 305 -25.85 -0.76 33.58
CA ASP A 305 -25.92 0.67 33.88
C ASP A 305 -24.51 1.28 33.99
N THR A 306 -23.57 0.56 34.61
CA THR A 306 -22.16 0.99 34.72
C THR A 306 -21.54 1.19 33.35
N ILE A 307 -21.79 0.29 32.41
CA ILE A 307 -21.27 0.37 31.04
C ILE A 307 -21.90 1.54 30.29
N ARG A 308 -23.23 1.66 30.33
CA ARG A 308 -23.94 2.77 29.67
C ARG A 308 -23.49 4.12 30.19
N HIS A 309 -23.38 4.26 31.51
CA HIS A 309 -22.88 5.49 32.14
C HIS A 309 -21.43 5.79 31.72
N ALA A 310 -20.57 4.78 31.60
CA ALA A 310 -19.21 4.98 31.11
C ALA A 310 -19.18 5.47 29.65
N TRP A 311 -20.01 4.90 28.77
CA TRP A 311 -20.12 5.31 27.36
C TRP A 311 -20.69 6.72 27.20
N HIS A 312 -21.73 7.07 27.94
CA HIS A 312 -22.34 8.41 27.89
C HIS A 312 -21.35 9.51 28.29
N ASN A 313 -20.46 9.22 29.25
CA ASN A 313 -19.46 10.20 29.72
C ASN A 313 -18.14 10.15 28.95
N LYS A 314 -18.01 9.26 27.95
CA LYS A 314 -16.78 9.12 27.17
C LYS A 314 -16.68 10.25 26.15
N ASN A 315 -15.49 10.84 26.05
CA ASN A 315 -15.23 11.91 25.10
C ASN A 315 -14.71 11.36 23.77
N PHE A 316 -15.57 11.38 22.74
CA PHE A 316 -15.23 10.97 21.38
C PHE A 316 -14.75 12.13 20.49
N SER A 317 -14.52 13.31 21.06
CA SER A 317 -14.12 14.49 20.27
C SER A 317 -12.74 14.26 19.64
N PRO A 318 -12.64 14.27 18.30
CA PRO A 318 -11.37 14.07 17.62
C PRO A 318 -10.45 15.27 17.80
N LYS A 319 -9.14 15.02 17.85
CA LYS A 319 -8.10 16.05 17.86
C LYS A 319 -7.21 15.90 16.62
N ASN A 320 -6.54 16.97 16.22
CA ASN A 320 -5.55 16.97 15.15
C ASN A 320 -6.02 16.28 13.86
N ILE A 321 -7.23 16.61 13.39
CA ILE A 321 -7.77 16.04 12.16
C ILE A 321 -6.91 16.48 10.97
N GLN A 322 -6.46 15.54 10.15
CA GLN A 322 -5.62 15.79 8.97
C GLN A 322 -6.10 14.97 7.77
N ILE A 323 -6.18 15.59 6.60
CA ILE A 323 -6.38 14.88 5.33
C ILE A 323 -5.01 14.38 4.88
N GLU A 324 -4.77 13.08 5.00
CA GLU A 324 -3.50 12.43 4.67
C GLU A 324 -3.38 12.13 3.17
N PHE A 325 -4.52 11.87 2.53
CA PHE A 325 -4.59 11.59 1.10
C PHE A 325 -5.93 12.05 0.53
N GLN A 326 -5.92 12.53 -0.70
CA GLN A 326 -7.10 12.90 -1.45
C GLN A 326 -6.95 12.46 -2.91
N GLN A 327 -8.00 11.85 -3.45
CA GLN A 327 -8.06 11.46 -4.85
C GLN A 327 -9.44 11.74 -5.43
N ARG A 328 -9.47 12.33 -6.62
CA ARG A 328 -10.69 12.40 -7.44
C ARG A 328 -10.79 11.17 -8.32
N GLU A 329 -11.89 10.45 -8.22
CA GLU A 329 -12.16 9.24 -8.99
C GLU A 329 -12.68 9.58 -10.40
N PRO A 330 -12.58 8.66 -11.39
CA PRO A 330 -13.04 8.91 -12.76
C PRO A 330 -14.53 9.24 -12.88
N ASN A 331 -15.36 8.79 -11.94
CA ASN A 331 -16.79 9.09 -11.87
C ASN A 331 -17.08 10.48 -11.24
N GLY A 332 -16.04 11.22 -10.87
CA GLY A 332 -16.13 12.54 -10.25
C GLY A 332 -16.17 12.54 -8.72
N ASP A 333 -16.36 11.37 -8.08
CA ASP A 333 -16.35 11.24 -6.62
C ASP A 333 -14.99 11.67 -6.05
N THR A 334 -14.98 12.09 -4.80
CA THR A 334 -13.72 12.35 -4.07
C THR A 334 -13.56 11.36 -2.93
N LEU A 335 -12.41 10.71 -2.89
CA LEU A 335 -11.97 9.85 -1.82
C LEU A 335 -10.95 10.60 -0.95
N TYR A 336 -11.11 10.54 0.36
CA TYR A 336 -10.16 11.04 1.34
C TYR A 336 -9.69 9.90 2.25
N VAL A 337 -8.42 9.95 2.63
CA VAL A 337 -7.91 9.29 3.83
C VAL A 337 -7.73 10.38 4.88
N VAL A 338 -8.34 10.21 6.04
CA VAL A 338 -8.28 11.18 7.13
C VAL A 338 -7.69 10.52 8.36
N SER A 339 -6.79 11.21 9.05
CA SER A 339 -6.30 10.83 10.37
C SER A 339 -6.84 11.77 11.45
N HIS A 340 -6.91 11.26 12.68
CA HIS A 340 -7.25 12.02 13.87
C HIS A 340 -6.65 11.37 15.11
N ILE A 341 -6.67 12.07 16.24
CA ILE A 341 -6.25 11.55 17.55
C ILE A 341 -7.46 11.44 18.47
N VAL A 342 -7.64 10.26 19.06
CA VAL A 342 -8.57 9.99 20.18
C VAL A 342 -7.85 9.13 21.22
N GLU A 343 -8.04 9.42 22.50
CA GLU A 343 -7.32 8.75 23.60
C GLU A 343 -5.78 8.66 23.41
N SER A 344 -5.19 9.72 22.86
CA SER A 344 -3.75 9.83 22.56
C SER A 344 -3.25 8.84 21.48
N LYS A 345 -4.14 8.15 20.78
CA LYS A 345 -3.83 7.26 19.67
C LYS A 345 -4.24 7.88 18.34
N ARG A 346 -3.45 7.69 17.30
CA ARG A 346 -3.76 8.11 15.93
C ARG A 346 -4.57 7.03 15.21
N HIS A 347 -5.72 7.41 14.68
CA HIS A 347 -6.61 6.55 13.91
C HIS A 347 -6.86 7.13 12.52
N TYR A 348 -7.09 6.26 11.56
CA TYR A 348 -7.34 6.59 10.16
C TYR A 348 -8.72 6.11 9.71
N GLY A 349 -9.18 6.61 8.58
CA GLY A 349 -10.35 6.07 7.89
C GLY A 349 -10.53 6.67 6.51
N LEU A 350 -11.46 6.10 5.76
CA LEU A 350 -11.81 6.52 4.41
C LEU A 350 -13.11 7.33 4.42
N ILE A 351 -13.15 8.39 3.60
CA ILE A 351 -14.36 9.17 3.33
C ILE A 351 -14.55 9.21 1.81
N ARG A 352 -15.74 8.82 1.33
CA ARG A 352 -16.19 9.02 -0.04
C ARG A 352 -17.26 10.11 -0.07
N ILE A 353 -17.04 11.11 -0.92
CA ILE A 353 -18.01 12.16 -1.25
C ILE A 353 -18.41 12.03 -2.73
N PRO A 354 -19.66 11.67 -3.03
CA PRO A 354 -20.19 11.65 -4.38
C PRO A 354 -20.07 12.98 -5.11
N ALA A 355 -19.85 12.93 -6.43
CA ALA A 355 -19.84 14.13 -7.26
C ALA A 355 -21.15 14.93 -7.15
N GLY A 356 -21.07 16.22 -6.84
CA GLY A 356 -22.23 17.12 -6.79
C GLY A 356 -23.12 16.96 -5.55
N LEU A 357 -22.73 16.16 -4.56
CA LEU A 357 -23.44 16.06 -3.29
C LEU A 357 -23.32 17.38 -2.51
N ASP A 358 -24.45 17.89 -2.00
CA ASP A 358 -24.42 18.97 -1.00
C ASP A 358 -23.93 18.40 0.34
N ILE A 359 -22.63 18.58 0.57
CA ILE A 359 -21.94 18.09 1.75
C ILE A 359 -22.55 18.63 3.04
N THR A 360 -23.18 19.80 3.05
CA THR A 360 -23.70 20.40 4.29
C THR A 360 -24.95 19.69 4.79
N SER A 361 -25.88 19.36 3.90
CA SER A 361 -27.17 18.73 4.22
C SER A 361 -27.18 17.21 4.13
N ALA A 362 -26.20 16.58 3.46
CA ALA A 362 -26.21 15.15 3.22
C ALA A 362 -26.21 14.27 4.49
N PRO A 363 -26.99 13.18 4.55
CA PRO A 363 -26.84 12.18 5.59
C PRO A 363 -25.47 11.48 5.52
N ILE A 364 -25.08 10.83 6.62
CA ILE A 364 -23.85 10.04 6.71
C ILE A 364 -24.23 8.56 6.71
N LEU A 365 -23.56 7.77 5.85
CA LEU A 365 -23.57 6.31 5.93
C LEU A 365 -22.22 5.85 6.45
N MET A 366 -22.22 5.19 7.60
CA MET A 366 -21.04 4.56 8.17
C MET A 366 -21.01 3.08 7.78
N ALA A 367 -20.03 2.71 6.96
CA ALA A 367 -19.79 1.36 6.49
C ALA A 367 -18.74 0.67 7.39
N LEU A 368 -19.18 -0.33 8.16
CA LEU A 368 -18.37 -1.05 9.12
C LEU A 368 -18.01 -2.44 8.59
N HIS A 369 -16.72 -2.68 8.36
CA HIS A 369 -16.27 -3.95 7.80
C HIS A 369 -16.12 -5.05 8.85
N GLY A 370 -16.22 -6.29 8.37
CA GLY A 370 -15.87 -7.48 9.15
C GLY A 370 -14.37 -7.57 9.41
N GLY A 371 -13.96 -8.56 10.20
CA GLY A 371 -12.57 -8.75 10.58
C GLY A 371 -12.42 -9.60 11.83
N GLY A 372 -11.19 -9.72 12.32
CA GLY A 372 -10.86 -10.55 13.48
C GLY A 372 -9.69 -10.01 14.29
N VAL A 373 -8.92 -10.93 14.89
CA VAL A 373 -7.75 -10.60 15.74
C VAL A 373 -6.47 -10.26 14.96
N GLU A 374 -6.50 -10.47 13.65
CA GLU A 374 -5.38 -10.18 12.75
C GLU A 374 -5.41 -8.70 12.30
N THR A 375 -4.31 -8.22 11.71
CA THR A 375 -4.31 -6.89 11.10
C THR A 375 -5.16 -6.92 9.83
N ASP A 376 -6.38 -6.40 9.93
CA ASP A 376 -7.26 -6.19 8.79
C ASP A 376 -6.78 -5.00 7.94
N VAL A 377 -7.11 -5.04 6.64
CA VAL A 377 -6.76 -4.00 5.67
C VAL A 377 -8.03 -3.41 5.07
N LEU A 378 -8.26 -2.13 5.35
CA LEU A 378 -9.30 -1.31 4.74
C LEU A 378 -8.78 -0.68 3.44
N GLU A 379 -9.31 -1.13 2.32
CA GLU A 379 -8.96 -0.62 0.99
C GLU A 379 -10.09 0.25 0.39
N PRO A 380 -9.77 1.23 -0.48
CA PRO A 380 -10.78 2.01 -1.23
C PRO A 380 -11.82 1.16 -1.95
N GLU A 381 -11.43 -0.03 -2.39
CA GLU A 381 -12.25 -1.04 -3.04
C GLU A 381 -13.44 -1.45 -2.16
N TYR A 382 -13.33 -1.37 -0.82
CA TYR A 382 -14.45 -1.61 0.08
C TYR A 382 -15.58 -0.59 -0.11
N LEU A 383 -15.25 0.71 -0.11
CA LEU A 383 -16.23 1.77 -0.36
C LEU A 383 -16.75 1.72 -1.80
N LYS A 384 -15.89 1.39 -2.76
CA LYS A 384 -16.29 1.20 -4.17
C LYS A 384 -17.26 0.04 -4.30
N ARG A 385 -17.02 -1.10 -3.63
CA ARG A 385 -17.92 -2.25 -3.67
C ARG A 385 -19.29 -1.87 -3.17
N ILE A 386 -19.38 -1.23 -2.00
CA ILE A 386 -20.64 -0.72 -1.45
C ILE A 386 -21.32 0.23 -2.46
N ALA A 387 -20.57 1.14 -3.07
CA ALA A 387 -21.09 2.11 -4.05
C ALA A 387 -21.31 1.56 -5.48
N SER A 388 -20.89 0.34 -5.79
CA SER A 388 -20.88 -0.22 -7.16
C SER A 388 -22.09 -1.10 -7.50
N THR A 389 -22.94 -1.38 -6.51
CA THR A 389 -24.09 -2.29 -6.64
C THR A 389 -25.36 -1.57 -7.11
N ALA A 390 -26.49 -2.30 -7.08
CA ALA A 390 -27.83 -1.79 -7.31
C ALA A 390 -28.21 -0.57 -6.45
N CYS A 391 -27.48 -0.28 -5.37
CA CYS A 391 -27.76 0.85 -4.48
C CYS A 391 -27.05 2.16 -4.88
N ARG A 392 -26.32 2.21 -5.99
CA ARG A 392 -25.45 3.36 -6.30
C ARG A 392 -26.19 4.70 -6.36
N ASP A 393 -27.38 4.73 -6.96
CA ASP A 393 -28.26 5.90 -7.03
C ASP A 393 -28.58 6.45 -5.64
N VAL A 394 -28.85 5.55 -4.69
CA VAL A 394 -29.17 5.87 -3.31
C VAL A 394 -27.93 6.33 -2.56
N LEU A 395 -26.81 5.60 -2.69
CA LEU A 395 -25.56 5.89 -1.99
C LEU A 395 -24.91 7.20 -2.43
N ASN A 396 -25.23 7.68 -3.63
CA ASN A 396 -24.81 9.01 -4.08
C ASN A 396 -25.47 10.17 -3.30
N LYS A 397 -26.45 9.88 -2.44
CA LYS A 397 -27.07 10.85 -1.53
C LYS A 397 -26.36 10.95 -0.17
N TYR A 398 -25.35 10.13 0.09
CA TYR A 398 -24.68 10.05 1.39
C TYR A 398 -23.22 10.44 1.32
N ILE A 399 -22.70 11.02 2.40
CA ILE A 399 -21.28 10.93 2.71
C ILE A 399 -21.04 9.52 3.25
N VAL A 400 -20.24 8.72 2.55
CA VAL A 400 -19.96 7.34 2.98
C VAL A 400 -18.61 7.30 3.68
N ILE A 401 -18.57 6.78 4.91
CA ILE A 401 -17.37 6.74 5.74
C ILE A 401 -17.07 5.30 6.14
N ALA A 402 -15.79 4.92 6.17
CA ALA A 402 -15.33 3.65 6.70
C ALA A 402 -14.16 3.91 7.66
N PRO A 403 -14.35 3.79 8.98
CA PRO A 403 -13.26 3.88 9.93
C PRO A 403 -12.32 2.68 9.75
N SER A 404 -11.01 2.89 9.94
CA SER A 404 -10.07 1.80 10.19
C SER A 404 -9.87 1.69 11.69
N PHE A 405 -10.24 0.53 12.25
CA PHE A 405 -10.18 0.31 13.68
C PHE A 405 -8.73 0.21 14.17
N ARG A 406 -8.54 0.35 15.48
CA ARG A 406 -7.23 0.21 16.14
C ARG A 406 -6.46 -1.03 15.69
N GLY A 407 -5.19 -0.82 15.33
CA GLY A 407 -4.28 -1.86 14.86
C GLY A 407 -4.45 -2.23 13.38
N GLU A 408 -5.47 -1.74 12.69
CA GLU A 408 -5.72 -2.01 11.28
C GLU A 408 -4.99 -1.06 10.34
N ILE A 409 -5.02 -1.39 9.05
CA ILE A 409 -4.36 -0.65 7.99
C ILE A 409 -5.39 -0.03 7.05
N VAL A 410 -5.22 1.25 6.70
CA VAL A 410 -5.84 1.89 5.52
C VAL A 410 -4.84 1.85 4.37
N LYS A 411 -5.13 1.11 3.30
CA LYS A 411 -4.19 0.91 2.19
C LYS A 411 -4.83 1.16 0.84
N GLY A 412 -4.14 1.93 0.01
CA GLY A 412 -4.47 2.13 -1.39
C GLY A 412 -3.22 1.94 -2.24
N ARG A 413 -3.33 2.24 -3.53
CA ARG A 413 -2.18 2.17 -4.45
C ARG A 413 -1.04 3.10 -4.05
N GLU A 414 -1.35 4.22 -3.41
CA GLU A 414 -0.41 5.32 -3.17
C GLU A 414 -0.24 5.66 -1.69
N PHE A 415 -0.91 4.93 -0.81
CA PHE A 415 -0.89 5.19 0.62
C PHE A 415 -1.03 3.90 1.43
N CYS A 416 -0.50 3.93 2.64
CA CYS A 416 -0.56 2.83 3.61
C CYS A 416 -0.40 3.50 4.98
N PHE A 417 -1.48 3.52 5.76
CA PHE A 417 -1.52 4.09 7.09
C PHE A 417 -2.01 3.03 8.07
N ARG A 418 -1.50 3.01 9.30
CA ARG A 418 -1.90 2.06 10.33
C ARG A 418 -2.49 2.80 11.52
N SER A 419 -3.73 2.51 11.86
CA SER A 419 -4.37 2.98 13.09
C SER A 419 -3.66 2.37 14.30
N GLU A 420 -3.36 3.19 15.30
CA GLU A 420 -2.66 2.76 16.51
C GLU A 420 -3.60 1.96 17.44
N GLY A 421 -3.01 1.06 18.24
CA GLY A 421 -3.71 0.23 19.21
C GLY A 421 -3.68 -1.26 18.89
N ASN A 422 -4.35 -2.05 19.74
CA ASN A 422 -4.24 -3.51 19.76
C ASN A 422 -5.32 -4.17 18.90
N THR A 423 -4.93 -5.02 17.94
CA THR A 423 -5.85 -5.75 17.04
C THR A 423 -6.69 -6.81 17.76
N SER A 424 -6.29 -7.24 18.96
CA SER A 424 -7.08 -8.15 19.78
C SER A 424 -8.33 -7.48 20.38
N ASP A 425 -8.46 -6.16 20.29
CA ASP A 425 -9.69 -5.44 20.66
C ASP A 425 -10.66 -5.40 19.48
N VAL A 426 -11.47 -6.45 19.36
CA VAL A 426 -12.26 -6.75 18.17
C VAL A 426 -13.64 -6.05 18.15
N TRP A 427 -14.16 -5.54 19.27
CA TRP A 427 -15.51 -4.96 19.30
C TRP A 427 -15.59 -3.63 20.04
N GLN A 428 -15.21 -3.59 21.32
CA GLN A 428 -15.33 -2.37 22.12
C GLN A 428 -14.49 -1.24 21.49
N GLY A 429 -13.22 -1.51 21.21
CA GLY A 429 -12.35 -0.53 20.60
C GLY A 429 -12.83 -0.04 19.23
N PRO A 430 -13.13 -0.94 18.29
CA PRO A 430 -13.77 -0.62 17.02
C PRO A 430 -15.04 0.24 17.14
N ALA A 431 -15.87 0.01 18.15
CA ALA A 431 -17.05 0.84 18.42
C ALA A 431 -16.69 2.28 18.84
N GLU A 432 -15.66 2.44 19.67
CA GLU A 432 -15.14 3.75 20.06
C GLU A 432 -14.50 4.48 18.86
N ASP A 433 -13.72 3.76 18.05
CA ASP A 433 -13.04 4.28 16.87
C ASP A 433 -14.06 4.70 15.79
N ALA A 434 -15.15 3.94 15.62
CA ALA A 434 -16.24 4.26 14.71
C ALA A 434 -16.95 5.57 15.07
N ILE A 435 -17.31 5.75 16.35
CA ILE A 435 -17.94 7.00 16.81
C ILE A 435 -16.97 8.17 16.73
N SER A 436 -15.70 7.97 17.06
CA SER A 436 -14.69 9.03 16.94
C SER A 436 -14.52 9.49 15.49
N PHE A 437 -14.51 8.54 14.54
CA PHE A 437 -14.42 8.86 13.11
C PHE A 437 -15.70 9.52 12.56
N LEU A 438 -16.88 9.20 13.11
CA LEU A 438 -18.11 9.96 12.81
C LEU A 438 -17.97 11.42 13.20
N GLU A 439 -17.44 11.68 14.40
CA GLU A 439 -17.22 13.04 14.90
C GLU A 439 -16.16 13.79 14.08
N VAL A 440 -15.17 13.10 13.50
CA VAL A 440 -14.23 13.68 12.52
C VAL A 440 -14.98 14.25 11.32
N VAL A 441 -15.87 13.45 10.74
CA VAL A 441 -16.63 13.84 9.55
C VAL A 441 -17.59 14.98 9.89
N LYS A 442 -18.24 14.92 11.07
CA LYS A 442 -19.10 16.01 11.52
C LYS A 442 -18.34 17.32 11.71
N THR A 443 -17.14 17.25 12.29
CA THR A 443 -16.27 18.41 12.50
C THR A 443 -15.75 18.99 11.18
N LEU A 444 -15.23 18.15 10.28
CA LEU A 444 -14.68 18.55 8.98
C LEU A 444 -15.68 19.27 8.10
N TYR A 445 -16.95 18.86 8.15
CA TYR A 445 -18.00 19.36 7.27
C TYR A 445 -19.06 20.19 8.00
N HIS A 446 -18.75 20.65 9.22
CA HIS A 446 -19.62 21.49 10.07
C HIS A 446 -21.06 20.95 10.19
N LYS A 447 -21.19 19.64 10.33
CA LYS A 447 -22.47 18.94 10.48
C LYS A 447 -23.09 19.24 11.83
N SER A 448 -24.42 19.35 11.86
CA SER A 448 -25.17 19.44 13.12
C SER A 448 -25.15 18.11 13.88
N THR A 449 -25.44 18.19 15.18
CA THR A 449 -25.69 17.00 16.02
C THR A 449 -26.80 16.13 15.45
N ASP A 450 -27.82 16.75 14.87
CA ASP A 450 -29.04 16.13 14.33
C ASP A 450 -28.86 15.55 12.92
N THR A 451 -27.64 15.57 12.39
CA THR A 451 -27.31 14.92 11.11
C THR A 451 -27.69 13.46 11.16
N LYS A 452 -28.47 13.01 10.17
CA LYS A 452 -28.90 11.62 10.05
C LYS A 452 -27.72 10.68 9.79
N VAL A 453 -27.61 9.66 10.63
CA VAL A 453 -26.55 8.65 10.58
C VAL A 453 -27.15 7.26 10.43
N LEU A 454 -26.86 6.65 9.27
CA LEU A 454 -27.12 5.25 8.99
C LEU A 454 -25.84 4.46 9.18
N VAL A 455 -25.90 3.37 9.94
CA VAL A 455 -24.80 2.42 10.09
C VAL A 455 -25.14 1.16 9.32
N MET A 456 -24.20 0.68 8.50
CA MET A 456 -24.28 -0.60 7.83
C MET A 456 -23.02 -1.40 8.18
N GLY A 457 -23.19 -2.63 8.68
CA GLY A 457 -22.07 -3.46 9.08
C GLY A 457 -22.25 -4.92 8.70
N ILE A 458 -21.13 -5.62 8.51
CA ILE A 458 -21.08 -7.06 8.29
C ILE A 458 -20.17 -7.74 9.33
N SER A 459 -20.54 -8.91 9.83
CA SER A 459 -19.70 -9.69 10.76
C SER A 459 -19.38 -8.89 12.02
N ARG A 460 -18.11 -8.78 12.39
CA ARG A 460 -17.62 -7.83 13.41
C ARG A 460 -18.21 -6.42 13.26
N GLY A 461 -18.27 -5.88 12.05
CA GLY A 461 -18.82 -4.55 11.79
C GLY A 461 -20.32 -4.44 12.10
N ALA A 462 -21.08 -5.52 11.94
CA ALA A 462 -22.49 -5.59 12.31
C ALA A 462 -22.65 -5.55 13.85
N THR A 463 -21.83 -6.32 14.56
CA THR A 463 -21.77 -6.29 16.04
C THR A 463 -21.41 -4.89 16.54
N VAL A 464 -20.39 -4.27 15.95
CA VAL A 464 -19.98 -2.89 16.26
C VAL A 464 -21.12 -1.91 16.01
N GLY A 465 -21.84 -2.05 14.90
CA GLY A 465 -22.99 -1.21 14.57
C GLY A 465 -24.11 -1.28 15.62
N LEU A 466 -24.45 -2.49 16.08
CA LEU A 466 -25.42 -2.68 17.16
C LEU A 466 -24.90 -2.15 18.51
N LEU A 467 -23.61 -2.30 18.82
CA LEU A 467 -23.01 -1.73 20.03
C LEU A 467 -23.12 -0.21 20.05
N ILE A 468 -22.67 0.47 19.00
CA ILE A 468 -22.73 1.94 18.97
C ILE A 468 -24.16 2.46 18.96
N GLY A 469 -25.10 1.73 18.36
CA GLY A 469 -26.53 2.03 18.43
C GLY A 469 -27.11 1.86 19.83
N GLY A 470 -26.69 0.83 20.57
CA GLY A 470 -27.19 0.59 21.94
C GLY A 470 -26.50 1.43 23.03
N LEU A 471 -25.30 1.95 22.75
CA LEU A 471 -24.46 2.65 23.73
C LEU A 471 -24.36 4.16 23.49
N THR A 472 -24.84 4.65 22.35
CA THR A 472 -24.82 6.08 22.01
C THR A 472 -26.08 6.50 21.29
N GLU A 473 -26.45 7.78 21.40
CA GLU A 473 -27.58 8.39 20.68
C GLU A 473 -27.16 8.98 19.32
N LYS A 474 -25.95 8.65 18.84
CA LYS A 474 -25.34 9.26 17.64
C LYS A 474 -25.74 8.58 16.33
N VAL A 475 -26.55 7.51 16.40
CA VAL A 475 -26.95 6.66 15.27
C VAL A 475 -28.47 6.61 15.21
N ASP A 476 -29.05 6.82 14.03
CA ASP A 476 -30.49 6.80 13.83
C ASP A 476 -31.00 5.45 13.32
N HIS A 477 -30.16 4.69 12.60
CA HIS A 477 -30.53 3.38 12.07
C HIS A 477 -29.31 2.45 11.90
N VAL A 478 -29.52 1.14 12.10
CA VAL A 478 -28.48 0.11 11.93
C VAL A 478 -28.96 -1.00 10.99
N ILE A 479 -28.16 -1.33 9.98
CA ILE A 479 -28.30 -2.52 9.12
C ILE A 479 -27.16 -3.47 9.49
N ALA A 480 -27.48 -4.58 10.14
CA ALA A 480 -26.51 -5.54 10.67
C ALA A 480 -26.57 -6.88 9.91
N ILE A 481 -25.50 -7.25 9.22
CA ILE A 481 -25.42 -8.48 8.42
C ILE A 481 -24.50 -9.49 9.12
N SER A 482 -24.99 -10.70 9.42
CA SER A 482 -24.25 -11.78 10.08
C SER A 482 -23.58 -11.31 11.38
N THR A 483 -24.35 -11.07 12.44
CA THR A 483 -23.85 -10.39 13.66
C THR A 483 -23.68 -11.34 14.84
N HIS A 484 -22.64 -11.13 15.64
CA HIS A 484 -22.61 -11.63 17.02
C HIS A 484 -23.43 -10.69 17.90
N THR A 485 -24.13 -11.24 18.90
CA THR A 485 -24.98 -10.45 19.80
C THR A 485 -24.67 -10.67 21.28
N ASP A 486 -24.15 -11.83 21.66
CA ASP A 486 -24.01 -12.22 23.07
C ASP A 486 -22.81 -13.14 23.28
N PHE A 487 -21.71 -12.60 23.80
CA PHE A 487 -20.47 -13.33 24.09
C PHE A 487 -20.44 -13.97 25.48
N LEU A 488 -21.50 -13.81 26.27
CA LEU A 488 -21.61 -14.41 27.61
C LEU A 488 -22.25 -15.80 27.58
N GLN A 489 -22.50 -16.36 26.40
CA GLN A 489 -23.02 -17.70 26.22
C GLN A 489 -21.89 -18.73 26.01
N ALA A 490 -21.98 -19.84 26.74
CA ALA A 490 -20.97 -20.91 26.67
C ALA A 490 -20.94 -21.64 25.31
N ASP A 491 -22.03 -21.60 24.55
CA ASP A 491 -22.10 -22.19 23.22
C ASP A 491 -21.27 -21.39 22.20
N VAL A 492 -21.17 -20.07 22.33
CA VAL A 492 -20.29 -19.23 21.49
C VAL A 492 -18.83 -19.65 21.64
N PHE A 493 -18.40 -19.90 22.88
CA PHE A 493 -17.05 -20.39 23.17
C PHE A 493 -16.80 -21.79 22.57
N SER A 494 -17.78 -22.69 22.63
CA SER A 494 -17.58 -24.11 22.31
C SER A 494 -17.91 -24.50 20.87
N LYS A 495 -18.79 -23.77 20.18
CA LYS A 495 -19.34 -24.17 18.87
C LYS A 495 -18.94 -23.25 17.72
N GLU A 496 -18.58 -21.99 18.00
CA GLU A 496 -18.30 -21.02 16.95
C GLU A 496 -16.81 -20.90 16.62
N ARG A 497 -16.50 -20.44 15.41
CA ARG A 497 -15.12 -20.14 15.03
C ARG A 497 -14.51 -19.07 15.92
N VAL A 498 -15.28 -18.05 16.32
CA VAL A 498 -14.83 -17.01 17.27
C VAL A 498 -14.43 -17.60 18.62
N GLY A 499 -15.00 -18.75 19.00
CA GLY A 499 -14.60 -19.53 20.18
C GLY A 499 -13.12 -19.92 20.19
N LYS A 500 -12.50 -20.14 19.02
CA LYS A 500 -11.07 -20.46 18.90
C LYS A 500 -10.16 -19.29 19.26
N ASP A 501 -10.60 -18.08 18.98
CA ASP A 501 -9.88 -16.84 19.26
C ASP A 501 -10.39 -16.17 20.55
N PHE A 502 -11.38 -16.75 21.24
CA PHE A 502 -12.06 -16.14 22.38
C PHE A 502 -11.09 -15.68 23.47
N ALA A 503 -10.15 -16.55 23.81
CA ALA A 503 -9.09 -16.26 24.77
C ALA A 503 -8.22 -15.08 24.32
N ARG A 504 -7.86 -15.03 23.04
CA ARG A 504 -7.08 -13.91 22.47
C ARG A 504 -7.85 -12.58 22.52
N ILE A 505 -9.16 -12.65 22.31
CA ILE A 505 -10.01 -11.47 22.25
C ILE A 505 -10.31 -10.94 23.66
N PHE A 506 -10.54 -11.81 24.64
CA PHE A 506 -11.02 -11.39 25.96
C PHE A 506 -9.99 -11.52 27.09
N PHE A 507 -9.08 -12.49 27.03
CA PHE A 507 -8.13 -12.77 28.11
C PHE A 507 -6.83 -12.02 27.81
N THR A 508 -6.66 -10.84 28.40
CA THR A 508 -5.40 -10.09 28.32
C THR A 508 -4.51 -10.40 29.53
N PRO A 509 -3.16 -10.37 29.40
CA PRO A 509 -2.22 -10.81 30.43
C PRO A 509 -2.36 -10.13 31.80
N GLN A 510 -2.97 -8.95 31.85
CA GLN A 510 -3.15 -8.18 33.07
C GLN A 510 -4.62 -7.98 33.45
N ALA A 511 -5.57 -8.57 32.73
CA ALA A 511 -6.98 -8.45 33.06
C ALA A 511 -7.37 -9.40 34.19
N SER A 512 -7.97 -8.85 35.24
CA SER A 512 -8.67 -9.66 36.24
C SER A 512 -9.93 -10.29 35.64
N PRO A 513 -10.47 -11.38 36.23
CA PRO A 513 -11.74 -11.97 35.81
C PRO A 513 -12.88 -10.95 35.63
N ALA A 514 -12.97 -9.97 36.53
CA ALA A 514 -13.95 -8.89 36.45
C ALA A 514 -13.77 -7.99 35.21
N ILE A 515 -12.51 -7.71 34.83
CA ILE A 515 -12.20 -6.94 33.61
C ILE A 515 -12.55 -7.76 32.36
N ILE A 516 -12.22 -9.06 32.34
CA ILE A 516 -12.56 -9.98 31.25
C ILE A 516 -14.07 -10.01 31.04
N ARG A 517 -14.83 -10.24 32.13
CA ARG A 517 -16.30 -10.27 32.11
C ARG A 517 -16.87 -8.93 31.63
N LYS A 518 -16.37 -7.80 32.15
CA LYS A 518 -16.79 -6.48 31.69
C LYS A 518 -16.56 -6.28 30.20
N ARG A 519 -15.44 -6.78 29.66
CA ARG A 519 -15.12 -6.70 28.22
C ARG A 519 -16.06 -7.56 27.37
N MET A 520 -16.39 -8.76 27.83
CA MET A 520 -17.39 -9.62 27.17
C MET A 520 -18.76 -8.94 27.13
N LEU A 521 -19.18 -8.34 28.24
CA LEU A 521 -20.43 -7.60 28.33
C LEU A 521 -20.42 -6.35 27.43
N ASN A 522 -19.35 -5.55 27.45
CA ASN A 522 -19.15 -4.41 26.55
C ASN A 522 -19.20 -4.78 25.07
N SER A 523 -18.92 -6.04 24.74
CA SER A 523 -18.90 -6.54 23.36
C SER A 523 -20.21 -7.20 22.95
N SER A 524 -21.22 -7.25 23.83
CA SER A 524 -22.46 -8.02 23.62
C SER A 524 -23.69 -7.11 23.44
N PRO A 525 -24.07 -6.74 22.19
CA PRO A 525 -25.25 -5.91 21.92
C PRO A 525 -26.56 -6.38 22.57
N TYR A 526 -26.70 -7.68 22.82
CA TYR A 526 -27.86 -8.30 23.44
C TYR A 526 -28.31 -7.59 24.74
N TYR A 527 -27.36 -7.12 25.55
CA TYR A 527 -27.66 -6.46 26.82
C TYR A 527 -28.02 -4.98 26.69
N PHE A 528 -27.84 -4.40 25.50
CA PHE A 528 -28.18 -3.01 25.19
C PHE A 528 -29.30 -2.91 24.14
N ALA A 529 -29.94 -4.05 23.82
CA ALA A 529 -30.97 -4.19 22.79
C ALA A 529 -32.19 -3.27 22.98
N GLU A 530 -32.48 -2.82 24.20
CA GLU A 530 -33.54 -1.85 24.48
C GLU A 530 -33.23 -0.47 23.87
N TYR A 531 -31.94 -0.11 23.81
CA TYR A 531 -31.49 1.24 23.46
C TYR A 531 -31.05 1.40 22.02
N VAL A 532 -30.87 0.30 21.29
CA VAL A 532 -30.53 0.34 19.86
C VAL A 532 -31.62 1.15 19.13
N PRO A 533 -31.30 2.10 18.23
CA PRO A 533 -32.29 2.83 17.44
C PRO A 533 -33.03 1.88 16.49
N SER A 534 -33.81 2.37 15.52
CA SER A 534 -34.43 1.45 14.57
C SER A 534 -33.36 0.61 13.85
N PHE A 535 -33.56 -0.69 13.70
CA PHE A 535 -32.53 -1.53 13.09
C PHE A 535 -33.09 -2.69 12.28
N GLU A 536 -32.24 -3.29 11.45
CA GLU A 536 -32.53 -4.58 10.84
C GLU A 536 -31.34 -5.53 10.91
N ILE A 537 -31.63 -6.83 10.97
CA ILE A 537 -30.64 -7.90 11.00
C ILE A 537 -30.87 -8.83 9.81
N HIS A 538 -29.79 -9.16 9.13
CA HIS A 538 -29.73 -10.06 7.99
C HIS A 538 -28.86 -11.26 8.36
N GLN A 539 -29.42 -12.46 8.36
CA GLN A 539 -28.75 -13.64 8.91
C GLN A 539 -28.99 -14.90 8.06
N GLY A 540 -27.91 -15.53 7.62
CA GLY A 540 -27.96 -16.87 7.02
C GLY A 540 -28.23 -17.95 8.07
N THR A 541 -29.10 -18.93 7.76
CA THR A 541 -29.44 -20.01 8.70
C THR A 541 -28.34 -21.07 8.84
N GLU A 542 -27.42 -21.15 7.87
CA GLU A 542 -26.26 -22.06 7.85
C GLU A 542 -24.93 -21.34 8.13
N ASP A 543 -24.97 -20.13 8.68
CA ASP A 543 -23.77 -19.38 9.04
C ASP A 543 -23.03 -20.07 10.21
N LEU A 544 -21.78 -20.48 9.95
CA LEU A 544 -20.90 -21.15 10.92
C LEU A 544 -19.92 -20.20 11.62
N LEU A 545 -19.86 -18.93 11.20
CA LEU A 545 -18.99 -17.91 11.80
C LEU A 545 -19.74 -17.11 12.86
N THR A 546 -20.98 -16.74 12.56
CA THR A 546 -21.93 -16.06 13.42
C THR A 546 -23.23 -16.83 13.36
N THR A 547 -23.44 -17.75 14.31
CA THR A 547 -24.57 -18.68 14.20
C THR A 547 -25.90 -17.94 14.30
N VAL A 548 -26.92 -18.49 13.64
CA VAL A 548 -28.30 -17.95 13.67
C VAL A 548 -28.87 -17.86 15.10
N ASP A 549 -28.32 -18.63 16.04
CA ASP A 549 -28.74 -18.64 17.44
C ASP A 549 -28.52 -17.27 18.12
N HIS A 550 -27.51 -16.49 17.71
CA HIS A 550 -27.34 -15.11 18.17
C HIS A 550 -28.56 -14.23 17.87
N VAL A 551 -29.08 -14.34 16.66
CA VAL A 551 -30.19 -13.52 16.19
C VAL A 551 -31.50 -14.00 16.79
N ARG A 552 -31.70 -15.32 16.92
CA ARG A 552 -32.88 -15.90 17.60
C ARG A 552 -32.96 -15.50 19.07
N ARG A 553 -31.84 -15.53 19.81
CA ARG A 553 -31.79 -15.07 21.21
C ARG A 553 -32.13 -13.59 21.30
N LEU A 554 -31.56 -12.77 20.43
CA LEU A 554 -31.85 -11.34 20.40
C LEU A 554 -33.34 -11.09 20.10
N GLU A 555 -33.94 -11.78 19.12
CA GLU A 555 -35.37 -11.68 18.82
C GLU A 555 -36.24 -11.98 20.05
N GLN A 556 -35.96 -13.08 20.76
CA GLN A 556 -36.66 -13.43 21.99
C GLN A 556 -36.51 -12.34 23.07
N LYS A 557 -35.32 -11.74 23.19
CA LYS A 557 -35.08 -10.64 24.13
C LYS A 557 -35.88 -9.39 23.76
N LEU A 558 -35.97 -9.03 22.48
CA LEU A 558 -36.75 -7.88 22.01
C LEU A 558 -38.24 -8.08 22.29
N GLN A 559 -38.74 -9.31 22.10
CA GLN A 559 -40.12 -9.68 22.46
C GLN A 559 -40.36 -9.56 23.97
N GLN A 560 -39.43 -10.02 24.82
CA GLN A 560 -39.52 -9.88 26.28
C GLN A 560 -39.49 -8.41 26.74
N LEU A 561 -38.76 -7.56 26.02
CA LEU A 561 -38.73 -6.12 26.25
C LEU A 561 -39.99 -5.40 25.74
N HIS A 562 -40.91 -6.10 25.08
CA HIS A 562 -42.09 -5.54 24.42
C HIS A 562 -41.73 -4.42 23.44
N ARG A 563 -40.58 -4.56 22.76
CA ARG A 563 -40.12 -3.57 21.81
C ARG A 563 -41.06 -3.57 20.59
N PRO A 564 -41.51 -2.40 20.08
CA PRO A 564 -42.47 -2.38 18.98
C PRO A 564 -41.88 -2.95 17.68
N ASP A 565 -42.63 -3.81 16.99
CA ASP A 565 -42.22 -4.46 15.73
C ASP A 565 -41.84 -3.47 14.62
N ALA A 566 -42.35 -2.24 14.68
CA ALA A 566 -41.98 -1.18 13.72
C ALA A 566 -40.52 -0.70 13.87
N THR A 567 -39.88 -0.99 15.01
CA THR A 567 -38.54 -0.49 15.36
C THR A 567 -37.42 -1.50 15.13
N PHE A 568 -37.74 -2.73 14.71
CA PHE A 568 -36.73 -3.69 14.31
C PHE A 568 -37.26 -4.66 13.23
N LYS A 569 -36.38 -5.18 12.38
CA LYS A 569 -36.70 -6.26 11.44
C LYS A 569 -35.61 -7.32 11.41
N ILE A 570 -35.98 -8.58 11.30
CA ILE A 570 -35.02 -9.68 11.20
C ILE A 570 -35.35 -10.49 9.94
N TYR A 571 -34.35 -10.70 9.10
CA TYR A 571 -34.44 -11.50 7.90
C TYR A 571 -33.56 -12.74 8.04
N TYR A 572 -34.20 -13.90 7.93
CA TYR A 572 -33.51 -15.19 7.87
C TYR A 572 -33.40 -15.66 6.42
N TYR A 573 -32.19 -15.98 6.00
CA TYR A 573 -31.92 -16.50 4.66
C TYR A 573 -31.64 -17.99 4.73
N GLU A 574 -32.67 -18.77 4.38
CA GLU A 574 -32.63 -20.23 4.48
C GLU A 574 -31.55 -20.85 3.57
N GLY A 575 -30.75 -21.76 4.13
CA GLY A 575 -29.67 -22.43 3.41
C GLY A 575 -28.49 -21.53 3.02
N LYS A 576 -28.39 -20.32 3.60
CA LYS A 576 -27.31 -19.37 3.32
C LYS A 576 -26.31 -19.29 4.47
N GLY A 577 -25.04 -19.11 4.11
CA GLY A 577 -23.92 -18.96 5.04
C GLY A 577 -23.65 -17.52 5.45
N HIS A 578 -22.40 -17.26 5.85
CA HIS A 578 -21.95 -15.94 6.34
C HIS A 578 -21.99 -14.84 5.28
N GLY A 579 -22.40 -13.64 5.69
CA GLY A 579 -22.53 -12.48 4.81
C GLY A 579 -23.73 -12.55 3.87
N ALA A 580 -24.71 -13.41 4.17
CA ALA A 580 -25.93 -13.51 3.39
C ALA A 580 -26.84 -12.31 3.65
N ASP A 581 -27.14 -11.59 2.57
CA ASP A 581 -28.10 -10.52 2.50
C ASP A 581 -28.88 -10.56 1.17
N ASP A 582 -29.86 -9.68 1.05
CA ASP A 582 -30.58 -9.40 -0.18
C ASP A 582 -30.32 -7.94 -0.52
N ASP A 583 -29.49 -7.73 -1.54
CA ASP A 583 -29.10 -6.41 -2.02
C ASP A 583 -30.32 -5.51 -2.26
N GLU A 584 -31.43 -6.05 -2.79
CA GLU A 584 -32.62 -5.25 -3.08
C GLU A 584 -33.27 -4.73 -1.80
N ILE A 585 -33.41 -5.59 -0.79
CA ILE A 585 -33.95 -5.22 0.52
C ILE A 585 -33.06 -4.18 1.20
N VAL A 586 -31.75 -4.42 1.23
CA VAL A 586 -30.76 -3.50 1.81
C VAL A 586 -30.80 -2.15 1.09
N CYS A 587 -30.77 -2.13 -0.25
CA CYS A 587 -30.88 -0.90 -1.03
C CYS A 587 -32.18 -0.14 -0.74
N GLN A 588 -33.30 -0.86 -0.65
CA GLN A 588 -34.60 -0.25 -0.35
C GLN A 588 -34.58 0.44 1.00
N ARG A 589 -33.93 -0.16 2.01
CA ARG A 589 -33.82 0.39 3.36
C ARG A 589 -32.95 1.63 3.42
N ILE A 590 -31.79 1.59 2.76
CA ILE A 590 -30.95 2.78 2.57
C ILE A 590 -31.75 3.89 1.85
N ARG A 591 -32.62 3.54 0.90
CA ARG A 591 -33.45 4.51 0.16
C ARG A 591 -34.50 5.17 1.04
N MET A 592 -35.18 4.40 1.88
CA MET A 592 -36.18 4.90 2.83
C MET A 592 -35.53 5.81 3.87
N PHE A 593 -34.34 5.46 4.37
CA PHE A 593 -33.63 6.33 5.32
C PHE A 593 -33.22 7.68 4.70
N ALA A 594 -32.87 7.71 3.41
CA ALA A 594 -32.50 8.95 2.73
C ALA A 594 -33.69 9.90 2.46
N ASN A 595 -34.92 9.37 2.43
CA ASN A 595 -36.14 10.14 2.13
C ASN A 595 -37.24 9.67 3.11
N PRO A 596 -37.13 10.03 4.40
CA PRO A 596 -37.99 9.51 5.47
C PRO A 596 -39.46 9.92 5.32
#